data_AF-A0A9X0D092-F1
#
_entry.id   AF-A0A9X0D092-F1
#
_cell.length_a   1.000
_cell.length_b   1.000
_cell.length_c   1.000
_cell.angle_alpha   90.00
_cell.angle_beta   90.00
_cell.angle_gamma   90.00
#
_symmetry.space_group_name_H-M   'P 1'
#
loop_
_entity.id
_entity.type
_entity.pdbx_description
1 polymer ?
#
loop_
_entity_poly.entity_id
_entity_poly.type
_entity_poly.pdbx_seq_one_letter_code
_entity_poly.pdbx_strand_id
1 'polypeptide(L)'
;MKTIMCILVFMLVHGRAVCDELYPISIFKDIAQDQNDYVNDDIEPPQGKSVVASPDVNWIINDIVVPYGFKKHKTKNEWESQPTFEGFLGTTKFNADGTNAEEFFKENNDWNTLKAKRTCLDLLYITAARYVLVTNILYEQSSAATFGKTSEAVFDTNIYAFTLEFALPFLFAKLPPAFVDGLEKKEDTVHFKMQELASAYYKVFKYDENNFFNTLVDGAKKVMGAAVPPVHLDKLNAWLKVFESLPVKLRVQDFSNGQALRTSHNAKYQELVGTMSKKGGYDETLLGTLARALMYAAEAYHTRGAIRHVVGGTQMKVVDMSPRSEKLSMNDLWVSMIENWGETNKEYSHCKTAPLVKCFLKMSKYMWRVFNAMRMINTRTAATGQSPPPIRFGQELGDPEALARMWLQYKKKGDTEIPSQIGPIKSFLTQFGCNQAVQNVNQPLPVACLTKMNDKVNDYNVKLAALAVVKPPKKGK
;
A
#
# COMPACT_ATOMS: atom_id res chain seq x y z
N MET A 1 6.71 2.02 -23.22
CA MET A 1 7.52 2.12 -21.98
C MET A 1 7.92 3.56 -21.64
N LYS A 2 8.41 4.38 -22.59
CA LYS A 2 8.87 5.77 -22.35
C LYS A 2 7.83 6.75 -21.75
N THR A 3 6.54 6.57 -22.00
CA THR A 3 5.48 7.53 -21.57
C THR A 3 4.82 7.18 -20.22
N ILE A 4 5.01 5.96 -19.71
CA ILE A 4 4.28 5.42 -18.55
C ILE A 4 4.95 5.81 -17.22
N MET A 5 6.28 5.94 -17.21
CA MET A 5 7.04 6.29 -15.99
C MET A 5 6.82 7.72 -15.50
N CYS A 6 6.60 8.69 -16.40
CA CYS A 6 6.33 10.08 -16.01
C CYS A 6 4.98 10.25 -15.28
N ILE A 7 4.04 9.31 -15.45
CA ILE A 7 2.68 9.41 -14.89
C ILE A 7 2.63 9.00 -13.39
N LEU A 8 3.52 8.11 -12.94
CA LEU A 8 3.54 7.67 -11.53
C LEU A 8 4.07 8.74 -10.58
N VAL A 9 5.00 9.59 -11.03
CA VAL A 9 5.46 10.75 -10.26
C VAL A 9 4.43 11.89 -10.28
N PHE A 10 3.62 11.96 -11.35
CA PHE A 10 2.57 12.95 -11.55
C PHE A 10 1.53 13.00 -10.41
N MET A 11 1.31 11.87 -9.72
CA MET A 11 0.28 11.72 -8.67
C MET A 11 0.70 12.18 -7.26
N LEU A 12 2.00 12.37 -7.00
CA LEU A 12 2.49 12.73 -5.65
C LEU A 12 2.49 14.24 -5.35
N VAL A 13 2.35 15.10 -6.37
CA VAL A 13 2.62 16.54 -6.22
C VAL A 13 1.46 17.44 -6.65
N HIS A 14 0.38 16.90 -7.23
CA HIS A 14 -0.77 17.74 -7.60
C HIS A 14 -1.75 17.89 -6.41
N GLY A 15 -1.74 19.07 -5.80
CA GLY A 15 -2.88 19.58 -5.02
C GLY A 15 -2.62 20.04 -3.59
N ARG A 16 -1.37 20.16 -3.12
CA ARG A 16 -1.08 20.72 -1.78
C ARG A 16 0.11 21.68 -1.81
N ALA A 17 0.08 22.64 -0.89
CA ALA A 17 1.22 23.51 -0.61
C ALA A 17 2.42 22.64 -0.19
N VAL A 18 3.58 22.89 -0.79
CA VAL A 18 4.81 22.11 -0.60
C VAL A 18 5.32 22.10 0.85
N CYS A 19 4.84 23.02 1.68
CA CYS A 19 5.28 23.18 3.07
C CYS A 19 4.86 22.03 4.01
N ASP A 20 3.86 21.20 3.62
CA ASP A 20 3.27 20.24 4.56
C ASP A 20 3.81 18.81 4.43
N GLU A 21 4.27 18.36 3.25
CA GLU A 21 4.69 16.95 3.07
C GLU A 21 5.78 16.81 1.99
N LEU A 22 7.03 16.80 2.41
CA LEU A 22 8.15 16.25 1.64
C LEU A 22 9.02 15.41 2.58
N TYR A 23 9.38 14.19 2.16
CA TYR A 23 10.21 13.26 2.93
C TYR A 23 11.71 13.38 2.58
N PRO A 24 12.64 13.13 3.54
CA PRO A 24 14.09 13.15 3.35
C PRO A 24 14.64 12.23 2.25
N ILE A 25 15.79 12.60 1.67
CA ILE A 25 16.60 11.73 0.80
C ILE A 25 17.69 10.95 1.59
N SER A 26 17.94 11.24 2.88
CA SER A 26 18.81 10.43 3.75
C SER A 26 18.41 8.94 3.83
N ILE A 27 17.17 8.61 3.49
CA ILE A 27 16.67 7.22 3.45
C ILE A 27 17.29 6.40 2.28
N PHE A 28 17.99 7.03 1.33
CA PHE A 28 18.49 6.33 0.13
C PHE A 28 19.90 5.73 0.24
N LYS A 29 20.68 6.02 1.29
CA LYS A 29 22.07 5.53 1.45
C LYS A 29 22.35 4.58 2.63
N ASP A 30 21.52 4.52 3.67
CA ASP A 30 21.80 3.66 4.85
C ASP A 30 21.20 2.24 4.80
N ILE A 31 20.79 1.75 3.62
CA ILE A 31 20.12 0.44 3.50
C ILE A 31 21.10 -0.68 3.08
N ALA A 32 22.42 -0.44 3.13
CA ALA A 32 23.43 -1.42 2.74
C ALA A 32 24.32 -1.96 3.88
N GLN A 33 24.44 -1.28 5.03
CA GLN A 33 25.28 -1.78 6.12
C GLN A 33 24.67 -1.41 7.48
N ASP A 34 24.51 -2.45 8.31
CA ASP A 34 24.06 -2.49 9.69
C ASP A 34 22.58 -2.28 10.05
N GLN A 35 22.03 -3.35 10.63
CA GLN A 35 20.96 -3.32 11.60
C GLN A 35 21.50 -2.67 12.89
N ASN A 36 21.11 -1.43 13.18
CA ASN A 36 20.73 -0.88 14.49
C ASN A 36 20.57 0.64 14.35
N ASP A 37 19.74 1.22 15.21
CA ASP A 37 19.45 2.65 15.36
C ASP A 37 18.39 3.26 14.41
N TYR A 38 17.15 3.29 14.93
CA TYR A 38 16.16 4.30 14.57
C TYR A 38 16.52 5.60 15.30
N VAL A 39 16.93 6.64 14.59
CA VAL A 39 16.94 8.02 15.12
C VAL A 39 15.64 8.70 14.70
N ASN A 40 14.97 9.31 15.68
CA ASN A 40 13.75 10.11 15.57
C ASN A 40 13.92 11.29 14.62
N ASP A 41 12.85 11.70 13.93
CA ASP A 41 12.83 12.97 13.19
C ASP A 41 11.40 13.53 13.04
N ASP A 42 11.09 14.55 13.85
CA ASP A 42 9.93 15.47 13.75
C ASP A 42 10.47 16.90 13.89
N ILE A 43 10.19 17.82 12.95
CA ILE A 43 10.14 19.30 13.19
C ILE A 43 9.15 19.98 12.21
N GLU A 44 8.24 20.82 12.73
CA GLU A 44 7.35 21.74 11.99
C GLU A 44 8.09 22.99 11.45
N PRO A 45 7.70 23.57 10.29
CA PRO A 45 8.35 24.78 9.77
C PRO A 45 7.82 26.09 10.40
N PRO A 46 8.65 27.14 10.50
CA PRO A 46 8.23 28.46 10.97
C PRO A 46 7.45 29.25 9.91
N GLN A 47 6.46 30.02 10.36
CA GLN A 47 5.68 30.93 9.53
C GLN A 47 6.42 32.27 9.26
N GLY A 48 6.53 32.62 7.97
CA GLY A 48 6.44 34.00 7.47
C GLY A 48 7.73 34.82 7.26
N LYS A 49 8.15 35.02 5.99
CA LYS A 49 8.30 36.32 5.27
C LYS A 49 9.04 36.19 3.91
N SER A 50 8.49 36.88 2.89
CA SER A 50 9.01 37.36 1.57
C SER A 50 10.01 36.54 0.72
N VAL A 51 9.61 35.87 -0.38
CA VAL A 51 9.43 36.28 -1.82
C VAL A 51 10.68 36.23 -2.73
N VAL A 52 11.87 35.84 -2.26
CA VAL A 52 13.00 35.57 -3.17
C VAL A 52 13.66 34.23 -2.84
N ALA A 53 13.95 33.42 -3.86
CA ALA A 53 14.65 32.16 -3.70
C ALA A 53 16.09 32.40 -3.21
N SER A 54 16.58 31.49 -2.38
CA SER A 54 17.95 31.55 -1.87
C SER A 54 18.98 31.33 -2.99
N PRO A 55 20.16 32.00 -2.96
CA PRO A 55 21.13 31.92 -4.05
C PRO A 55 21.63 30.51 -4.37
N ASP A 56 21.56 29.60 -3.40
CA ASP A 56 22.00 28.20 -3.48
C ASP A 56 20.96 27.26 -4.11
N VAL A 57 19.74 27.73 -4.42
CA VAL A 57 18.77 27.02 -5.27
C VAL A 57 18.65 27.62 -6.68
N ASN A 58 19.40 28.67 -6.99
CA ASN A 58 19.35 29.33 -8.31
C ASN A 58 19.73 28.39 -9.46
N TRP A 59 20.67 27.47 -9.22
CA TRP A 59 21.03 26.46 -10.22
C TRP A 59 19.83 25.56 -10.54
N ILE A 60 19.02 25.18 -9.55
CA ILE A 60 17.78 24.42 -9.76
C ILE A 60 16.80 25.22 -10.62
N ILE A 61 16.71 26.53 -10.39
CA ILE A 61 15.81 27.38 -11.17
C ILE A 61 16.28 27.45 -12.63
N ASN A 62 17.56 27.74 -12.84
CA ASN A 62 18.14 28.04 -14.15
C ASN A 62 18.37 26.78 -14.99
N ASP A 63 18.70 25.66 -14.36
CA ASP A 63 19.12 24.44 -15.07
C ASP A 63 18.00 23.40 -15.14
N ILE A 64 17.04 23.45 -14.20
CA ILE A 64 15.94 22.48 -14.09
C ILE A 64 14.57 23.13 -14.32
N VAL A 65 14.18 24.13 -13.53
CA VAL A 65 12.81 24.67 -13.53
C VAL A 65 12.50 25.33 -14.88
N VAL A 66 13.33 26.28 -15.30
CA VAL A 66 13.15 27.02 -16.56
C VAL A 66 13.35 26.12 -17.78
N PRO A 67 14.46 25.35 -17.90
CA PRO A 67 14.73 24.59 -19.12
C PRO A 67 13.74 23.45 -19.36
N TYR A 68 13.24 22.82 -18.31
CA TYR A 68 12.25 21.75 -18.45
C TYR A 68 10.81 22.25 -18.49
N GLY A 69 10.54 23.52 -18.14
CA GLY A 69 9.22 24.11 -18.28
C GLY A 69 8.27 23.85 -17.11
N PHE A 70 8.80 23.77 -15.89
CA PHE A 70 7.99 23.80 -14.68
C PHE A 70 7.27 25.16 -14.56
N LYS A 71 5.95 25.16 -14.38
CA LYS A 71 5.16 26.38 -14.23
C LYS A 71 4.67 26.49 -12.79
N LYS A 72 5.15 27.50 -12.07
CA LYS A 72 4.71 27.80 -10.71
C LYS A 72 3.38 28.57 -10.74
N HIS A 73 2.48 28.25 -9.80
CA HIS A 73 1.25 29.01 -9.60
C HIS A 73 1.54 30.47 -9.20
N LYS A 74 0.82 31.43 -9.80
CA LYS A 74 1.07 32.87 -9.66
C LYS A 74 1.19 33.35 -8.21
N THR A 75 0.30 32.88 -7.34
CA THR A 75 0.18 33.36 -5.95
C THR A 75 0.48 32.32 -4.88
N LYS A 76 0.79 31.07 -5.26
CA LYS A 76 0.97 29.96 -4.33
C LYS A 76 2.33 29.29 -4.55
N ASN A 77 2.86 28.66 -3.50
CA ASN A 77 4.09 27.86 -3.58
C ASN A 77 3.74 26.42 -3.97
N GLU A 78 3.21 26.28 -5.19
CA GLU A 78 2.84 25.01 -5.82
C GLU A 78 3.07 25.09 -7.34
N TRP A 79 3.17 23.92 -7.99
CA TRP A 79 3.24 23.83 -9.44
C TRP A 79 1.84 23.93 -10.06
N GLU A 80 1.65 24.87 -10.98
CA GLU A 80 0.49 24.93 -11.88
C GLU A 80 0.57 23.84 -12.95
N SER A 81 1.78 23.55 -13.44
CA SER A 81 2.05 22.38 -14.27
C SER A 81 3.50 21.94 -14.17
N GLN A 82 3.73 20.63 -14.27
CA GLN A 82 5.07 20.03 -14.34
C GLN A 82 5.33 19.43 -15.73
N PRO A 83 6.59 19.31 -16.14
CA PRO A 83 6.91 18.83 -17.47
C PRO A 83 6.81 17.31 -17.61
N THR A 84 6.63 16.85 -18.85
CA THR A 84 6.62 15.43 -19.22
C THR A 84 8.03 14.87 -19.47
N PHE A 85 9.04 15.75 -19.54
CA PHE A 85 10.41 15.46 -19.96
C PHE A 85 10.54 14.78 -21.34
N GLU A 86 9.47 14.78 -22.14
CA GLU A 86 9.47 14.23 -23.49
C GLU A 86 10.52 14.94 -24.35
N GLY A 87 11.37 14.16 -25.02
CA GLY A 87 12.51 14.68 -25.79
C GLY A 87 13.77 14.98 -24.98
N PHE A 88 13.71 15.01 -23.64
CA PHE A 88 14.87 15.25 -22.78
C PHE A 88 15.46 13.97 -22.18
N LEU A 89 14.65 12.93 -21.99
CA LEU A 89 15.07 11.68 -21.35
C LEU A 89 16.27 11.02 -22.05
N GLY A 90 17.36 10.83 -21.31
CA GLY A 90 18.61 10.21 -21.78
C GLY A 90 19.53 11.11 -22.58
N THR A 91 19.19 12.39 -22.72
CA THR A 91 20.13 13.37 -23.26
C THR A 91 21.26 13.60 -22.27
N THR A 92 22.45 13.97 -22.77
CA THR A 92 23.61 14.31 -21.92
C THR A 92 23.27 15.38 -20.89
N LYS A 93 22.46 16.38 -21.27
CA LYS A 93 22.00 17.43 -20.35
C LYS A 93 21.10 16.87 -19.25
N PHE A 94 20.12 16.02 -19.58
CA PHE A 94 19.21 15.45 -18.59
C PHE A 94 19.92 14.57 -17.56
N ASN A 95 20.89 13.78 -18.01
CA ASN A 95 21.71 12.95 -17.12
C ASN A 95 22.63 13.80 -16.23
N ALA A 96 23.22 14.88 -16.78
CA ALA A 96 24.03 15.83 -16.02
C ALA A 96 23.19 16.55 -14.95
N ASP A 97 22.01 17.05 -15.30
CA ASP A 97 21.12 17.70 -14.33
C ASP A 97 20.62 16.71 -13.26
N GLY A 98 20.39 15.44 -13.63
CA GLY A 98 20.12 14.35 -12.70
C GLY A 98 21.29 14.09 -11.73
N THR A 99 22.52 14.10 -12.24
CA THR A 99 23.75 13.95 -11.42
C THR A 99 23.93 15.13 -10.45
N ASN A 100 23.76 16.36 -10.94
CA ASN A 100 23.84 17.58 -10.12
C ASN A 100 22.78 17.58 -9.01
N ALA A 101 21.56 17.14 -9.32
CA ALA A 101 20.52 16.95 -8.31
C ALA A 101 20.90 15.86 -7.30
N GLU A 102 21.49 14.75 -7.73
CA GLU A 102 22.00 13.73 -6.82
C GLU A 102 23.07 14.27 -5.85
N GLU A 103 24.03 15.04 -6.36
CA GLU A 103 25.08 15.69 -5.55
C GLU A 103 24.49 16.67 -4.55
N PHE A 104 23.57 17.53 -4.98
CA PHE A 104 22.85 18.44 -4.09
C PHE A 104 22.19 17.69 -2.93
N PHE A 105 21.54 16.56 -3.18
CA PHE A 105 20.92 15.79 -2.11
C PHE A 105 21.89 14.95 -1.27
N LYS A 106 23.09 14.63 -1.79
CA LYS A 106 24.18 14.03 -0.99
C LYS A 106 24.74 15.06 0.00
N GLU A 107 24.93 16.30 -0.43
CA GLU A 107 25.43 17.40 0.40
C GLU A 107 24.38 17.89 1.41
N ASN A 108 23.09 17.71 1.09
CA ASN A 108 21.96 18.09 1.93
C ASN A 108 21.14 16.87 2.38
N ASN A 109 21.83 15.85 2.90
CA ASN A 109 21.23 14.58 3.30
C ASN A 109 20.32 14.71 4.54
N ASP A 110 20.61 15.62 5.47
CA ASP A 110 19.73 15.97 6.58
C ASP A 110 18.61 16.90 6.10
N TRP A 111 17.45 16.31 5.87
CA TRP A 111 16.28 17.00 5.36
C TRP A 111 15.61 17.93 6.37
N ASN A 112 15.72 17.65 7.66
CA ASN A 112 15.17 18.52 8.70
C ASN A 112 15.99 19.80 8.79
N THR A 113 17.33 19.66 8.77
CA THR A 113 18.24 20.81 8.67
C THR A 113 18.04 21.57 7.37
N LEU A 114 17.85 20.88 6.22
CA LEU A 114 17.59 21.55 4.94
C LEU A 114 16.26 22.31 4.99
N LYS A 115 15.15 21.70 5.43
CA LYS A 115 13.85 22.36 5.56
C LYS A 115 13.88 23.57 6.47
N ALA A 116 14.53 23.46 7.63
CA ALA A 116 14.61 24.54 8.61
C ALA A 116 15.33 25.78 8.05
N LYS A 117 16.17 25.62 7.03
CA LYS A 117 16.96 26.70 6.39
C LYS A 117 16.34 27.24 5.10
N ARG A 118 15.18 26.73 4.67
CA ARG A 118 14.63 26.99 3.32
C ARG A 118 13.24 27.59 3.40
N THR A 119 12.94 28.49 2.47
CA THR A 119 11.57 28.97 2.29
C THR A 119 10.73 27.91 1.58
N CYS A 120 9.40 28.01 1.68
CA CYS A 120 8.52 27.13 0.90
C CYS A 120 8.72 27.28 -0.62
N LEU A 121 9.21 28.42 -1.08
CA LEU A 121 9.54 28.63 -2.49
C LEU A 121 10.82 27.86 -2.88
N ASP A 122 11.83 27.87 -2.01
CA ASP A 122 13.04 27.06 -2.21
C ASP A 122 12.70 25.57 -2.20
N LEU A 123 11.85 25.14 -1.26
CA LEU A 123 11.39 23.75 -1.18
C LEU A 123 10.63 23.33 -2.42
N LEU A 124 9.79 24.22 -2.99
CA LEU A 124 9.13 23.98 -4.27
C LEU A 124 10.16 23.74 -5.38
N TYR A 125 11.22 24.56 -5.49
CA TYR A 125 12.26 24.33 -6.49
C TYR A 125 13.04 23.03 -6.24
N ILE A 126 13.38 22.73 -4.99
CA ILE A 126 14.01 21.46 -4.61
C ILE A 126 13.14 20.26 -5.04
N THR A 127 11.81 20.36 -5.06
CA THR A 127 10.96 19.29 -5.62
C THR A 127 11.16 19.08 -7.12
N ALA A 128 11.46 20.13 -7.89
CA ALA A 128 11.76 19.98 -9.31
C ALA A 128 13.09 19.26 -9.52
N ALA A 129 14.12 19.57 -8.73
CA ALA A 129 15.39 18.83 -8.75
C ALA A 129 15.20 17.35 -8.38
N ARG A 130 14.39 17.08 -7.36
CA ARG A 130 13.99 15.71 -7.00
C ARG A 130 13.26 15.01 -8.14
N TYR A 131 12.37 15.71 -8.84
CA TYR A 131 11.62 15.13 -9.95
C TYR A 131 12.55 14.75 -11.12
N VAL A 132 13.52 15.60 -11.46
CA VAL A 132 14.56 15.29 -12.46
C VAL A 132 15.42 14.12 -12.01
N LEU A 133 15.93 14.11 -10.77
CA LEU A 133 16.75 13.03 -10.22
C LEU A 133 16.02 11.68 -10.30
N VAL A 134 14.80 11.62 -9.76
CA VAL A 134 14.00 10.38 -9.76
C VAL A 134 13.73 9.94 -11.18
N THR A 135 13.37 10.86 -12.08
CA THR A 135 13.12 10.53 -13.49
C THR A 135 14.39 10.05 -14.20
N ASN A 136 15.56 10.64 -13.92
CA ASN A 136 16.84 10.22 -14.48
C ASN A 136 17.24 8.82 -14.00
N ILE A 137 17.15 8.57 -12.68
CA ILE A 137 17.37 7.23 -12.12
C ILE A 137 16.43 6.22 -12.78
N LEU A 138 15.14 6.53 -12.88
CA LEU A 138 14.18 5.63 -13.52
C LEU A 138 14.48 5.39 -15.00
N TYR A 139 14.98 6.40 -15.71
CA TYR A 139 15.40 6.27 -17.12
C TYR A 139 16.66 5.39 -17.27
N GLU A 140 17.70 5.63 -16.46
CA GLU A 140 18.91 4.82 -16.46
C GLU A 140 18.62 3.37 -16.05
N GLN A 141 17.77 3.18 -15.03
CA GLN A 141 17.39 1.85 -14.53
C GLN A 141 16.42 1.11 -15.46
N SER A 142 15.63 1.83 -16.28
CA SER A 142 14.77 1.22 -17.31
C SER A 142 15.48 0.93 -18.63
N SER A 143 16.64 1.56 -18.86
CA SER A 143 17.53 1.27 -20.00
C SER A 143 18.60 0.23 -19.67
N ALA A 144 18.95 0.04 -18.39
CA ALA A 144 19.74 -1.09 -17.90
C ALA A 144 18.87 -2.35 -17.70
N ALA A 145 19.35 -3.51 -18.15
CA ALA A 145 18.64 -4.79 -18.05
C ALA A 145 18.47 -5.34 -16.61
N THR A 146 18.70 -4.54 -15.57
CA THR A 146 18.69 -4.98 -14.17
C THR A 146 18.27 -3.84 -13.24
N PHE A 147 17.05 -3.91 -12.69
CA PHE A 147 16.64 -3.10 -11.55
C PHE A 147 17.52 -3.46 -10.35
N GLY A 148 18.39 -2.55 -9.91
CA GLY A 148 19.27 -2.73 -8.75
C GLY A 148 18.63 -2.40 -7.38
N LYS A 149 17.43 -1.79 -7.36
CA LYS A 149 16.66 -1.46 -6.15
C LYS A 149 15.15 -1.62 -6.39
N THR A 150 14.37 -1.93 -5.35
CA THR A 150 12.91 -2.18 -5.45
C THR A 150 12.12 -0.87 -5.65
N SER A 151 10.92 -0.94 -6.24
CA SER A 151 9.99 0.21 -6.34
C SER A 151 9.61 0.78 -4.98
N GLU A 152 9.56 -0.07 -3.96
CA GLU A 152 9.44 0.28 -2.53
C GLU A 152 10.49 1.31 -2.11
N ALA A 153 11.75 1.10 -2.48
CA ALA A 153 12.84 2.01 -2.14
C ALA A 153 12.72 3.38 -2.80
N VAL A 154 11.90 3.53 -3.85
CA VAL A 154 11.79 4.77 -4.64
C VAL A 154 10.50 5.55 -4.36
N PHE A 155 9.39 4.88 -4.02
CA PHE A 155 8.06 5.52 -4.04
C PHE A 155 7.29 5.50 -2.72
N ASP A 156 7.81 4.90 -1.64
CA ASP A 156 7.11 4.71 -0.35
C ASP A 156 5.66 4.16 -0.51
N THR A 157 5.42 3.52 -1.64
CA THR A 157 4.15 2.95 -2.07
C THR A 157 4.47 1.65 -2.79
N ASN A 158 3.87 0.57 -2.31
CA ASN A 158 4.07 -0.78 -2.84
C ASN A 158 3.25 -1.00 -4.11
N ILE A 159 3.38 -0.07 -5.05
CA ILE A 159 2.71 -0.10 -6.35
C ILE A 159 3.74 -0.56 -7.37
N TYR A 160 3.49 -1.76 -7.89
CA TYR A 160 4.34 -2.45 -8.82
C TYR A 160 3.85 -2.24 -10.26
N ALA A 161 4.69 -2.51 -11.26
CA ALA A 161 4.33 -2.30 -12.66
C ALA A 161 2.97 -2.95 -13.00
N PHE A 162 2.15 -2.25 -13.78
CA PHE A 162 0.78 -2.63 -14.14
C PHE A 162 -0.25 -2.60 -12.99
N THR A 163 0.15 -2.67 -11.72
CA THR A 163 -0.82 -2.88 -10.63
C THR A 163 -1.83 -1.76 -10.49
N LEU A 164 -1.41 -0.50 -10.67
CA LEU A 164 -2.29 0.66 -10.54
C LEU A 164 -3.18 0.83 -11.76
N GLU A 165 -2.64 0.62 -12.97
CA GLU A 165 -3.41 0.66 -14.22
C GLU A 165 -4.48 -0.41 -14.25
N PHE A 166 -4.14 -1.58 -13.71
CA PHE A 166 -5.13 -2.62 -13.51
C PHE A 166 -6.13 -2.15 -12.45
N ALA A 167 -5.73 -1.85 -11.21
CA ALA A 167 -6.67 -1.61 -10.10
C ALA A 167 -7.52 -0.33 -10.22
N LEU A 168 -6.99 0.74 -10.82
CA LEU A 168 -7.60 2.07 -10.94
C LEU A 168 -7.42 2.61 -12.37
N PRO A 169 -7.98 1.95 -13.40
CA PRO A 169 -7.73 2.29 -14.80
C PRO A 169 -8.20 3.70 -15.17
N PHE A 170 -9.23 4.20 -14.49
CA PHE A 170 -9.79 5.54 -14.71
C PHE A 170 -8.80 6.69 -14.42
N LEU A 171 -7.69 6.41 -13.73
CA LEU A 171 -6.62 7.39 -13.51
C LEU A 171 -5.74 7.61 -14.75
N PHE A 172 -5.87 6.77 -15.79
CA PHE A 172 -4.95 6.73 -16.91
C PHE A 172 -5.69 7.01 -18.23
N ALA A 173 -5.61 8.25 -18.70
CA ALA A 173 -6.29 8.71 -19.92
C ALA A 173 -5.83 8.02 -21.22
N LYS A 174 -4.70 7.30 -21.20
CA LYS A 174 -4.08 6.67 -22.39
C LYS A 174 -4.17 5.13 -22.40
N LEU A 175 -4.94 4.53 -21.50
CA LEU A 175 -5.16 3.08 -21.55
C LEU A 175 -6.04 2.70 -22.75
N PRO A 176 -5.81 1.53 -23.38
CA PRO A 176 -6.68 1.06 -24.44
C PRO A 176 -8.13 0.91 -23.92
N PRO A 177 -9.16 1.47 -24.58
CA PRO A 177 -10.55 1.36 -24.12
C PRO A 177 -11.00 -0.09 -23.95
N ALA A 178 -10.62 -0.96 -24.89
CA ALA A 178 -10.94 -2.39 -24.83
C ALA A 178 -10.37 -3.08 -23.58
N PHE A 179 -9.19 -2.64 -23.11
CA PHE A 179 -8.59 -3.14 -21.88
C PHE A 179 -9.40 -2.73 -20.65
N VAL A 180 -9.80 -1.45 -20.57
CA VAL A 180 -10.61 -0.93 -19.45
C VAL A 180 -11.97 -1.64 -19.40
N ASP A 181 -12.67 -1.73 -20.54
CA ASP A 181 -13.95 -2.44 -20.64
C ASP A 181 -13.81 -3.93 -20.29
N GLY A 182 -12.71 -4.55 -20.73
CA GLY A 182 -12.38 -5.94 -20.44
C GLY A 182 -12.15 -6.19 -18.95
N LEU A 183 -11.45 -5.27 -18.27
CA LEU A 183 -11.26 -5.33 -16.82
C LEU A 183 -12.59 -5.24 -16.08
N GLU A 184 -13.42 -4.24 -16.38
CA GLU A 184 -14.72 -4.06 -15.71
C GLU A 184 -15.59 -5.32 -15.84
N LYS A 185 -15.63 -5.94 -17.03
CA LYS A 185 -16.35 -7.20 -17.24
C LYS A 185 -15.79 -8.35 -16.41
N LYS A 186 -14.46 -8.43 -16.26
CA LYS A 186 -13.81 -9.49 -15.50
C LYS A 186 -13.99 -9.34 -14.00
N GLU A 187 -14.03 -8.11 -13.48
CA GLU A 187 -14.22 -7.83 -12.04
C GLU A 187 -15.47 -8.53 -11.48
N ASP A 188 -16.52 -8.65 -12.27
CA ASP A 188 -17.76 -9.28 -11.85
C ASP A 188 -17.77 -10.80 -11.91
N THR A 189 -16.78 -11.42 -12.57
CA THR A 189 -16.73 -12.87 -12.74
C THR A 189 -16.33 -13.58 -11.46
N VAL A 190 -16.91 -14.78 -11.26
CA VAL A 190 -16.54 -15.68 -10.16
C VAL A 190 -15.05 -16.01 -10.19
N HIS A 191 -14.52 -16.27 -11.39
CA HIS A 191 -13.12 -16.63 -11.58
C HIS A 191 -12.17 -15.57 -11.01
N PHE A 192 -12.46 -14.30 -11.26
CA PHE A 192 -11.66 -13.19 -10.78
C PHE A 192 -11.86 -12.93 -9.28
N LYS A 193 -13.10 -12.92 -8.78
CA LYS A 193 -13.38 -12.74 -7.35
C LYS A 193 -12.65 -13.80 -6.50
N MET A 194 -12.63 -15.05 -6.96
CA MET A 194 -11.92 -16.14 -6.28
C MET A 194 -10.39 -16.06 -6.45
N GLN A 195 -9.88 -15.49 -7.54
CA GLN A 195 -8.45 -15.19 -7.67
C GLN A 195 -8.00 -14.16 -6.63
N GLU A 196 -8.73 -13.06 -6.51
CA GLU A 196 -8.43 -11.99 -5.54
C GLU A 196 -8.47 -12.55 -4.11
N LEU A 197 -9.50 -13.35 -3.79
CA LEU A 197 -9.61 -14.00 -2.48
C LEU A 197 -8.43 -14.94 -2.18
N ALA A 198 -8.05 -15.80 -3.14
CA ALA A 198 -6.87 -16.65 -3.00
C ALA A 198 -5.60 -15.82 -2.80
N SER A 199 -5.46 -14.70 -3.52
CA SER A 199 -4.28 -13.83 -3.46
C SER A 199 -4.16 -13.15 -2.09
N ALA A 200 -5.29 -12.75 -1.49
CA ALA A 200 -5.35 -12.23 -0.14
C ALA A 200 -5.00 -13.30 0.91
N TYR A 201 -5.50 -14.53 0.79
CA TYR A 201 -5.10 -15.63 1.69
C TYR A 201 -3.59 -15.88 1.63
N TYR A 202 -3.01 -15.88 0.44
CA TYR A 202 -1.56 -16.06 0.30
C TYR A 202 -0.73 -14.91 0.90
N LYS A 203 -1.34 -13.77 1.21
CA LYS A 203 -0.69 -12.74 2.04
C LYS A 203 -0.53 -13.20 3.50
N VAL A 204 -1.52 -13.90 4.04
CA VAL A 204 -1.47 -14.50 5.38
C VAL A 204 -0.52 -15.71 5.39
N PHE A 205 -0.58 -16.55 4.36
CA PHE A 205 0.30 -17.73 4.18
C PHE A 205 1.78 -17.42 4.34
N LYS A 206 2.24 -16.27 3.83
CA LYS A 206 3.64 -15.83 3.91
C LYS A 206 4.18 -15.76 5.34
N TYR A 207 3.31 -15.53 6.33
CA TYR A 207 3.68 -15.29 7.73
C TYR A 207 3.10 -16.34 8.70
N ASP A 208 1.93 -16.92 8.42
CA ASP A 208 1.33 -17.99 9.22
C ASP A 208 0.49 -18.93 8.33
N GLU A 209 1.12 -20.00 7.85
CA GLU A 209 0.45 -21.06 7.07
C GLU A 209 -0.43 -21.95 7.96
N ASN A 210 0.18 -22.52 9.00
CA ASN A 210 -0.38 -23.68 9.69
C ASN A 210 -1.62 -23.34 10.54
N ASN A 211 -1.78 -22.09 10.98
CA ASN A 211 -2.88 -21.69 11.82
C ASN A 211 -3.83 -20.74 11.08
N PHE A 212 -3.37 -19.53 10.76
CA PHE A 212 -4.25 -18.46 10.31
C PHE A 212 -4.70 -18.65 8.86
N PHE A 213 -3.77 -18.96 7.95
CA PHE A 213 -4.11 -19.26 6.56
C PHE A 213 -5.08 -20.43 6.45
N ASN A 214 -4.78 -21.58 7.08
CA ASN A 214 -5.65 -22.75 7.06
C ASN A 214 -7.04 -22.43 7.62
N THR A 215 -7.12 -21.71 8.76
CA THR A 215 -8.40 -21.31 9.36
C THR A 215 -9.27 -20.48 8.41
N LEU A 216 -8.66 -19.53 7.70
CA LEU A 216 -9.36 -18.68 6.73
C LEU A 216 -9.82 -19.48 5.50
N VAL A 217 -8.92 -20.30 4.94
CA VAL A 217 -9.20 -21.10 3.76
C VAL A 217 -10.29 -22.14 4.04
N ASP A 218 -10.14 -22.92 5.12
CA ASP A 218 -11.06 -24.00 5.47
C ASP A 218 -12.43 -23.46 5.88
N GLY A 219 -12.46 -22.34 6.61
CA GLY A 219 -13.70 -21.64 6.96
C GLY A 219 -14.51 -21.26 5.71
N ALA A 220 -13.85 -20.64 4.73
CA ALA A 220 -14.50 -20.27 3.47
C ALA A 220 -14.92 -21.49 2.66
N LYS A 221 -14.05 -22.50 2.49
CA LYS A 221 -14.35 -23.72 1.73
C LYS A 221 -15.55 -24.47 2.29
N LYS A 222 -15.61 -24.63 3.62
CA LYS A 222 -16.71 -25.31 4.32
C LYS A 222 -18.06 -24.67 3.98
N VAL A 223 -18.14 -23.34 4.09
CA VAL A 223 -19.40 -22.63 3.88
C VAL A 223 -19.73 -22.49 2.39
N MET A 224 -18.74 -22.31 1.53
CA MET A 224 -18.97 -22.32 0.09
C MET A 224 -19.52 -23.67 -0.38
N GLY A 225 -18.94 -24.78 0.08
CA GLY A 225 -19.42 -26.13 -0.26
C GLY A 225 -20.86 -26.41 0.18
N ALA A 226 -21.36 -25.69 1.19
CA ALA A 226 -22.70 -25.85 1.72
C ALA A 226 -23.74 -24.85 1.16
N ALA A 227 -23.32 -23.60 0.90
CA ALA A 227 -24.25 -22.47 0.75
C ALA A 227 -24.14 -21.71 -0.58
N VAL A 228 -23.15 -22.01 -1.43
CA VAL A 228 -22.98 -21.30 -2.72
C VAL A 228 -22.86 -22.27 -3.90
N PRO A 229 -23.10 -21.80 -5.14
CA PRO A 229 -22.92 -22.63 -6.33
C PRO A 229 -21.51 -23.23 -6.41
N PRO A 230 -21.36 -24.52 -6.82
CA PRO A 230 -20.07 -25.22 -6.82
C PRO A 230 -18.94 -24.49 -7.54
N VAL A 231 -19.27 -23.74 -8.60
CA VAL A 231 -18.31 -22.96 -9.39
C VAL A 231 -17.46 -22.01 -8.55
N HIS A 232 -17.96 -21.45 -7.44
CA HIS A 232 -17.17 -20.58 -6.58
C HIS A 232 -16.07 -21.35 -5.87
N LEU A 233 -16.41 -22.47 -5.24
CA LEU A 233 -15.46 -23.34 -4.56
C LEU A 233 -14.45 -23.93 -5.55
N ASP A 234 -14.90 -24.36 -6.73
CA ASP A 234 -14.04 -24.89 -7.79
C ASP A 234 -13.01 -23.86 -8.25
N LYS A 235 -13.44 -22.61 -8.48
CA LYS A 235 -12.53 -21.53 -8.90
C LYS A 235 -11.58 -21.11 -7.78
N LEU A 236 -12.02 -21.09 -6.52
CA LEU A 236 -11.14 -20.85 -5.38
C LEU A 236 -10.06 -21.94 -5.28
N ASN A 237 -10.45 -23.22 -5.31
CA ASN A 237 -9.53 -24.34 -5.27
C ASN A 237 -8.53 -24.32 -6.44
N ALA A 238 -8.99 -23.98 -7.64
CA ALA A 238 -8.13 -23.85 -8.81
C ALA A 238 -7.03 -22.79 -8.59
N TRP A 239 -7.39 -21.62 -8.05
CA TRP A 239 -6.41 -20.56 -7.78
C TRP A 239 -5.46 -20.90 -6.63
N LEU A 240 -5.97 -21.50 -5.56
CA LEU A 240 -5.13 -21.98 -4.46
C LEU A 240 -4.07 -22.97 -4.97
N LYS A 241 -4.45 -23.89 -5.86
CA LYS A 241 -3.53 -24.85 -6.51
C LYS A 241 -2.54 -24.17 -7.45
N VAL A 242 -2.94 -23.11 -8.16
CA VAL A 242 -2.02 -22.32 -8.99
C VAL A 242 -0.94 -21.67 -8.14
N PHE A 243 -1.30 -21.10 -6.98
CA PHE A 243 -0.33 -20.48 -6.08
C PHE A 243 0.53 -21.49 -5.31
N GLU A 244 -0.03 -22.65 -4.96
CA GLU A 244 0.71 -23.74 -4.33
C GLU A 244 1.79 -24.32 -5.26
N SER A 245 1.48 -24.41 -6.56
CA SER A 245 2.38 -24.94 -7.58
C SER A 245 3.38 -23.91 -8.14
N LEU A 246 3.50 -22.75 -7.50
CA LEU A 246 4.48 -21.74 -7.88
C LEU A 246 5.92 -22.27 -7.66
N PRO A 247 6.83 -22.09 -8.65
CA PRO A 247 8.14 -22.74 -8.63
C PRO A 247 9.11 -22.20 -7.57
N VAL A 248 8.90 -20.98 -7.09
CA VAL A 248 9.70 -20.37 -6.02
C VAL A 248 8.88 -20.37 -4.74
N LYS A 249 9.50 -20.78 -3.64
CA LYS A 249 8.86 -20.82 -2.32
C LYS A 249 8.40 -19.42 -1.92
N LEU A 250 7.24 -19.33 -1.25
CA LEU A 250 6.62 -18.05 -0.92
C LEU A 250 6.83 -17.63 0.54
N ARG A 251 7.07 -18.57 1.47
CA ARG A 251 7.10 -18.27 2.91
C ARG A 251 8.45 -17.69 3.30
N VAL A 252 8.44 -16.76 4.26
CA VAL A 252 9.67 -16.12 4.73
C VAL A 252 10.63 -17.13 5.35
N GLN A 253 10.10 -18.11 6.08
CA GLN A 253 10.88 -19.18 6.72
C GLN A 253 11.53 -20.17 5.74
N ASP A 254 11.15 -20.17 4.46
CA ASP A 254 11.74 -21.08 3.46
C ASP A 254 13.10 -20.58 2.94
N PHE A 255 13.57 -19.42 3.41
CA PHE A 255 14.80 -18.78 2.98
C PHE A 255 15.74 -18.55 4.17
N SER A 256 17.06 -18.60 3.90
CA SER A 256 18.10 -18.44 4.93
C SER A 256 18.14 -17.03 5.53
N ASN A 257 17.77 -16.01 4.75
CA ASN A 257 17.66 -14.62 5.19
C ASN A 257 16.77 -13.82 4.22
N GLY A 258 16.43 -12.59 4.63
CA GLY A 258 15.58 -11.69 3.84
C GLY A 258 16.17 -11.32 2.48
N GLN A 259 17.50 -11.29 2.33
CA GLN A 259 18.15 -10.99 1.05
C GLN A 259 17.99 -12.13 0.04
N ALA A 260 18.18 -13.38 0.47
CA ALA A 260 17.96 -14.56 -0.35
C ALA A 260 16.51 -14.64 -0.85
N LEU A 261 15.54 -14.38 0.04
CA LEU A 261 14.12 -14.25 -0.32
C LEU A 261 13.93 -13.19 -1.40
N ARG A 262 14.38 -11.95 -1.12
CA ARG A 262 14.19 -10.81 -2.03
C ARG A 262 14.80 -11.06 -3.40
N THR A 263 16.02 -11.60 -3.48
CA THR A 263 16.67 -11.92 -4.75
C THR A 263 15.87 -12.93 -5.56
N SER A 264 15.43 -14.03 -4.93
CA SER A 264 14.67 -15.07 -5.61
C SER A 264 13.30 -14.59 -6.08
N HIS A 265 12.58 -13.88 -5.20
CA HIS A 265 11.28 -13.30 -5.45
C HIS A 265 11.34 -12.23 -6.56
N ASN A 266 12.26 -11.28 -6.46
CA ASN A 266 12.42 -10.23 -7.47
C ASN A 266 12.76 -10.80 -8.86
N ALA A 267 13.65 -11.80 -8.92
CA ALA A 267 13.98 -12.44 -10.21
C ALA A 267 12.72 -13.03 -10.88
N LYS A 268 11.88 -13.74 -10.11
CA LYS A 268 10.66 -14.35 -10.65
C LYS A 268 9.58 -13.32 -10.97
N TYR A 269 9.45 -12.27 -10.16
CA TYR A 269 8.58 -11.13 -10.46
C TYR A 269 8.96 -10.49 -11.80
N GLN A 270 10.24 -10.16 -12.00
CA GLN A 270 10.73 -9.53 -13.22
C GLN A 270 10.54 -10.41 -14.45
N GLU A 271 10.73 -11.74 -14.32
CA GLU A 271 10.42 -12.69 -15.38
C GLU A 271 8.95 -12.58 -15.82
N LEU A 272 8.01 -12.66 -14.87
CA LEU A 272 6.57 -12.65 -15.15
C LEU A 272 6.12 -11.31 -15.73
N VAL A 273 6.56 -10.19 -15.14
CA VAL A 273 6.25 -8.83 -15.64
C VAL A 273 6.89 -8.57 -17.00
N GLY A 274 8.07 -9.13 -17.25
CA GLY A 274 8.72 -9.13 -18.56
C GLY A 274 7.87 -9.83 -19.63
N THR A 275 7.23 -10.96 -19.29
CA THR A 275 6.30 -11.63 -20.23
C THR A 275 5.07 -10.80 -20.54
N MET A 276 4.53 -10.07 -19.55
CA MET A 276 3.40 -9.17 -19.75
C MET A 276 3.78 -8.01 -20.67
N SER A 277 4.95 -7.41 -20.42
CA SER A 277 5.46 -6.27 -21.20
C SER A 277 5.64 -6.63 -22.68
N LYS A 278 6.18 -7.83 -22.97
CA LYS A 278 6.33 -8.34 -24.35
C LYS A 278 4.99 -8.54 -25.08
N LYS A 279 3.90 -8.71 -24.34
CA LYS A 279 2.53 -8.84 -24.86
C LYS A 279 1.77 -7.51 -24.90
N GLY A 280 2.46 -6.38 -24.71
CA GLY A 280 1.85 -5.05 -24.73
C GLY A 280 1.39 -4.53 -23.37
N GLY A 281 1.48 -5.33 -22.29
CA GLY A 281 1.26 -4.92 -20.90
C GLY A 281 -0.19 -4.66 -20.49
N TYR A 282 -1.04 -4.17 -21.39
CA TYR A 282 -2.43 -3.78 -21.11
C TYR A 282 -3.43 -4.69 -21.84
N ASP A 283 -3.46 -5.94 -21.40
CA ASP A 283 -4.36 -7.00 -21.85
C ASP A 283 -4.98 -7.65 -20.60
N GLU A 284 -6.31 -7.66 -20.48
CA GLU A 284 -7.02 -8.18 -19.32
C GLU A 284 -6.90 -9.70 -19.17
N THR A 285 -6.45 -10.42 -20.20
CA THR A 285 -6.09 -11.84 -20.10
C THR A 285 -4.83 -12.07 -19.26
N LEU A 286 -3.99 -11.03 -19.08
CA LEU A 286 -2.76 -11.10 -18.29
C LEU A 286 -2.99 -10.96 -16.78
N LEU A 287 -4.23 -10.73 -16.31
CA LEU A 287 -4.56 -10.64 -14.88
C LEU A 287 -4.03 -11.82 -14.06
N GLY A 288 -4.14 -13.04 -14.58
CA GLY A 288 -3.60 -14.23 -13.90
C GLY A 288 -2.07 -14.26 -13.84
N THR A 289 -1.39 -13.66 -14.82
CA THR A 289 0.07 -13.48 -14.79
C THR A 289 0.46 -12.41 -13.78
N LEU A 290 -0.27 -11.30 -13.74
CA LEU A 290 -0.07 -10.25 -12.74
C LEU A 290 -0.25 -10.77 -11.32
N ALA A 291 -1.33 -11.52 -11.05
CA ALA A 291 -1.58 -12.12 -9.74
C ALA A 291 -0.41 -13.03 -9.29
N ARG A 292 0.11 -13.88 -10.20
CA ARG A 292 1.28 -14.71 -9.94
C ARG A 292 2.55 -13.89 -9.72
N ALA A 293 2.73 -12.80 -10.48
CA ALA A 293 3.87 -11.90 -10.28
C ALA A 293 3.82 -11.28 -8.89
N LEU A 294 2.65 -10.79 -8.46
CA LEU A 294 2.48 -10.15 -7.15
C LEU A 294 2.73 -11.08 -5.97
N MET A 295 2.55 -12.40 -6.12
CA MET A 295 2.97 -13.36 -5.09
C MET A 295 4.47 -13.27 -4.79
N TYR A 296 5.29 -12.89 -5.78
CA TYR A 296 6.74 -12.70 -5.65
C TYR A 296 7.15 -11.24 -5.48
N ALA A 297 6.23 -10.30 -5.50
CA ALA A 297 6.59 -8.92 -5.24
C ALA A 297 6.70 -8.74 -3.72
N ALA A 298 7.90 -8.44 -3.23
CA ALA A 298 8.12 -8.16 -1.82
C ALA A 298 7.26 -6.94 -1.43
N GLU A 299 6.42 -7.09 -0.41
CA GLU A 299 5.59 -6.01 0.14
C GLU A 299 4.47 -5.43 -0.75
N ALA A 300 4.32 -5.90 -2.00
CA ALA A 300 3.24 -5.46 -2.89
C ALA A 300 1.84 -5.68 -2.33
N TYR A 301 0.91 -4.83 -2.75
CA TYR A 301 -0.48 -5.24 -2.72
C TYR A 301 -0.70 -6.40 -3.68
N HIS A 302 -1.32 -7.47 -3.19
CA HIS A 302 -1.61 -8.68 -3.97
C HIS A 302 -2.96 -8.61 -4.67
N THR A 303 -3.87 -7.78 -4.16
CA THR A 303 -5.23 -7.63 -4.67
C THR A 303 -5.52 -6.22 -5.12
N ARG A 304 -6.34 -6.10 -6.16
CA ARG A 304 -6.87 -4.80 -6.60
C ARG A 304 -7.80 -4.22 -5.55
N GLY A 305 -8.54 -5.06 -4.83
CA GLY A 305 -9.38 -4.61 -3.73
C GLY A 305 -8.60 -3.83 -2.67
N ALA A 306 -7.43 -4.34 -2.27
CA ALA A 306 -6.56 -3.63 -1.34
C ALA A 306 -5.99 -2.33 -1.94
N ILE A 307 -5.62 -2.31 -3.23
CA ILE A 307 -5.14 -1.10 -3.90
C ILE A 307 -6.26 -0.04 -3.96
N ARG A 308 -7.45 -0.39 -4.44
CA ARG A 308 -8.59 0.55 -4.55
C ARG A 308 -8.97 1.12 -3.19
N HIS A 309 -9.07 0.26 -2.18
CA HIS A 309 -9.39 0.67 -0.82
C HIS A 309 -8.29 1.57 -0.24
N VAL A 310 -7.06 1.08 -0.20
CA VAL A 310 -6.00 1.76 0.55
C VAL A 310 -5.36 2.88 -0.28
N VAL A 311 -4.86 2.57 -1.47
CA VAL A 311 -4.20 3.56 -2.33
C VAL A 311 -5.25 4.55 -2.85
N GLY A 312 -6.28 4.05 -3.54
CA GLY A 312 -7.32 4.90 -4.14
C GLY A 312 -8.10 5.70 -3.10
N GLY A 313 -8.52 5.05 -2.01
CA GLY A 313 -9.38 5.65 -1.00
C GLY A 313 -8.65 6.46 0.06
N THR A 314 -7.64 5.88 0.71
CA THR A 314 -7.01 6.51 1.88
C THR A 314 -5.85 7.44 1.53
N GLN A 315 -5.05 7.09 0.52
CA GLN A 315 -3.85 7.85 0.15
C GLN A 315 -4.18 8.92 -0.89
N MET A 316 -4.77 8.50 -2.01
CA MET A 316 -5.09 9.37 -3.13
C MET A 316 -6.41 10.13 -2.96
N LYS A 317 -7.34 9.61 -2.15
CA LYS A 317 -8.68 10.18 -1.94
C LYS A 317 -9.49 10.36 -3.24
N VAL A 318 -9.24 9.50 -4.23
CA VAL A 318 -9.94 9.46 -5.53
C VAL A 318 -11.08 8.44 -5.55
N VAL A 319 -11.10 7.54 -4.55
CA VAL A 319 -12.20 6.61 -4.31
C VAL A 319 -12.98 7.08 -3.08
N ASP A 320 -14.30 7.19 -3.21
CA ASP A 320 -15.16 7.54 -2.10
C ASP A 320 -15.17 6.41 -1.05
N MET A 321 -14.70 6.76 0.14
CA MET A 321 -14.56 5.89 1.30
C MET A 321 -15.76 5.94 2.25
N SER A 322 -16.86 6.60 1.85
CA SER A 322 -18.09 6.61 2.64
C SER A 322 -18.58 5.16 2.82
N PRO A 323 -19.03 4.75 4.04
CA PRO A 323 -19.45 3.36 4.28
C PRO A 323 -20.56 2.86 3.36
N ARG A 324 -21.34 3.78 2.77
CA ARG A 324 -22.43 3.50 1.82
C ARG A 324 -22.03 3.67 0.36
N SER A 325 -20.79 4.08 0.05
CA SER A 325 -20.33 4.25 -1.31
C SER A 325 -20.43 2.94 -2.11
N GLU A 326 -20.80 3.01 -3.38
CA GLU A 326 -20.71 1.86 -4.29
C GLU A 326 -19.33 1.75 -4.98
N LYS A 327 -18.42 2.71 -4.75
CA LYS A 327 -17.12 2.77 -5.44
C LYS A 327 -16.12 1.68 -5.04
N LEU A 328 -16.29 1.10 -3.87
CA LEU A 328 -15.64 -0.14 -3.47
C LEU A 328 -16.68 -1.24 -3.44
N SER A 329 -16.46 -2.36 -4.13
CA SER A 329 -17.35 -3.51 -4.06
C SER A 329 -17.23 -4.24 -2.72
N MET A 330 -18.17 -5.15 -2.40
CA MET A 330 -18.02 -6.02 -1.24
C MET A 330 -16.79 -6.93 -1.35
N ASN A 331 -16.44 -7.35 -2.57
CA ASN A 331 -15.24 -8.15 -2.81
C ASN A 331 -13.97 -7.33 -2.53
N ASP A 332 -13.92 -6.06 -2.95
CA ASP A 332 -12.76 -5.19 -2.69
C ASP A 332 -12.48 -5.06 -1.19
N LEU A 333 -13.53 -4.82 -0.40
CA LEU A 333 -13.42 -4.72 1.05
C LEU A 333 -13.02 -6.06 1.69
N TRP A 334 -13.59 -7.16 1.20
CA TRP A 334 -13.32 -8.50 1.72
C TRP A 334 -11.84 -8.89 1.54
N VAL A 335 -11.33 -8.77 0.32
CA VAL A 335 -9.94 -9.14 0.03
C VAL A 335 -8.96 -8.15 0.65
N SER A 336 -9.31 -6.86 0.71
CA SER A 336 -8.51 -5.87 1.42
C SER A 336 -8.43 -6.14 2.93
N MET A 337 -9.52 -6.59 3.56
CA MET A 337 -9.54 -6.95 4.99
C MET A 337 -8.55 -8.08 5.27
N ILE A 338 -8.61 -9.16 4.50
CA ILE A 338 -7.73 -10.33 4.67
C ILE A 338 -6.27 -9.96 4.36
N GLU A 339 -6.02 -9.21 3.29
CA GLU A 339 -4.67 -8.86 2.90
C GLU A 339 -3.98 -7.97 3.95
N ASN A 340 -4.68 -6.95 4.47
CA ASN A 340 -4.13 -6.13 5.55
C ASN A 340 -4.06 -6.88 6.89
N TRP A 341 -4.82 -7.96 7.07
CA TRP A 341 -4.61 -8.88 8.19
C TRP A 341 -3.28 -9.64 8.04
N GLY A 342 -2.96 -10.09 6.82
CA GLY A 342 -1.63 -10.63 6.51
C GLY A 342 -0.49 -9.66 6.85
N GLU A 343 -0.62 -8.38 6.49
CA GLU A 343 0.36 -7.35 6.86
C GLU A 343 0.39 -7.04 8.37
N THR A 344 -0.76 -7.17 9.05
CA THR A 344 -0.80 -7.06 10.52
C THR A 344 0.02 -8.19 11.16
N ASN A 345 -0.07 -9.41 10.62
CA ASN A 345 0.70 -10.56 11.08
C ASN A 345 2.21 -10.43 10.76
N LYS A 346 2.57 -9.79 9.64
CA LYS A 346 3.96 -9.39 9.34
C LYS A 346 4.53 -8.55 10.48
N GLU A 347 3.87 -7.45 10.81
CA GLU A 347 4.33 -6.55 11.88
C GLU A 347 4.41 -7.26 13.23
N TYR A 348 3.42 -8.10 13.56
CA TYR A 348 3.48 -8.94 14.75
C TYR A 348 4.73 -9.83 14.79
N SER A 349 5.09 -10.47 13.67
CA SER A 349 6.28 -11.34 13.61
C SER A 349 7.58 -10.58 13.97
N HIS A 350 7.63 -9.27 13.69
CA HIS A 350 8.73 -8.37 14.02
C HIS A 350 8.68 -7.81 15.46
N CYS A 351 7.54 -7.91 16.15
CA CYS A 351 7.37 -7.34 17.50
C CYS A 351 6.81 -8.30 18.55
N LYS A 352 6.72 -9.59 18.26
CA LYS A 352 6.12 -10.62 19.14
C LYS A 352 6.73 -10.73 20.53
N THR A 353 7.96 -10.27 20.73
CA THR A 353 8.65 -10.24 22.04
C THR A 353 8.61 -8.87 22.72
N ALA A 354 8.17 -7.83 22.01
CA ALA A 354 8.03 -6.48 22.56
C ALA A 354 6.73 -6.35 23.37
N PRO A 355 6.66 -5.41 24.34
CA PRO A 355 5.42 -5.05 25.02
C PRO A 355 4.26 -4.82 24.04
N LEU A 356 3.04 -5.24 24.41
CA LEU A 356 1.86 -5.12 23.58
C LEU A 356 1.64 -3.69 23.10
N VAL A 357 1.84 -2.68 23.95
CA VAL A 357 1.72 -1.26 23.57
C VAL A 357 2.69 -0.84 22.46
N LYS A 358 3.89 -1.42 22.40
CA LYS A 358 4.88 -1.20 21.33
C LYS A 358 4.48 -1.96 20.06
N CYS A 359 4.07 -3.20 20.24
CA CYS A 359 3.72 -4.08 19.11
C CYS A 359 2.43 -3.60 18.41
N PHE A 360 1.39 -3.21 19.16
CA PHE A 360 0.19 -2.58 18.61
C PHE A 360 0.48 -1.26 17.91
N LEU A 361 1.42 -0.45 18.43
CA LEU A 361 1.84 0.74 17.73
C LEU A 361 2.44 0.42 16.35
N LYS A 362 3.31 -0.60 16.26
CA LYS A 362 3.88 -1.07 14.98
C LYS A 362 2.81 -1.57 14.01
N MET A 363 1.87 -2.38 14.51
CA MET A 363 0.77 -2.99 13.75
C MET A 363 -0.34 -1.99 13.34
N SER A 364 -0.43 -0.84 14.02
CA SER A 364 -1.53 0.13 13.93
C SER A 364 -1.95 0.49 12.50
N LYS A 365 -0.99 0.72 11.60
CA LYS A 365 -1.24 1.06 10.18
C LYS A 365 -2.13 0.03 9.49
N TYR A 366 -1.80 -1.25 9.64
CA TYR A 366 -2.50 -2.34 8.97
C TYR A 366 -3.77 -2.74 9.72
N MET A 367 -3.74 -2.72 11.05
CA MET A 367 -4.93 -2.92 11.88
C MET A 367 -6.03 -1.90 11.55
N TRP A 368 -5.67 -0.62 11.41
CA TRP A 368 -6.62 0.41 11.01
C TRP A 368 -7.27 0.10 9.65
N ARG A 369 -6.49 -0.34 8.66
CA ARG A 369 -7.00 -0.71 7.34
C ARG A 369 -7.93 -1.92 7.40
N VAL A 370 -7.61 -2.93 8.22
CA VAL A 370 -8.50 -4.08 8.48
C VAL A 370 -9.83 -3.61 9.04
N PHE A 371 -9.79 -2.80 10.11
CA PHE A 371 -10.99 -2.35 10.81
C PHE A 371 -11.81 -1.35 10.01
N ASN A 372 -11.18 -0.51 9.19
CA ASN A 372 -11.89 0.36 8.26
C ASN A 372 -12.71 -0.47 7.23
N ALA A 373 -12.09 -1.49 6.62
CA ALA A 373 -12.80 -2.40 5.72
C ALA A 373 -13.95 -3.14 6.43
N MET A 374 -13.71 -3.67 7.64
CA MET A 374 -14.72 -4.36 8.45
C MET A 374 -15.91 -3.45 8.81
N ARG A 375 -15.67 -2.17 9.14
CA ARG A 375 -16.75 -1.22 9.43
C ARG A 375 -17.61 -0.97 8.19
N MET A 376 -17.00 -0.82 7.02
CA MET A 376 -17.72 -0.65 5.77
C MET A 376 -18.54 -1.91 5.43
N ILE A 377 -17.95 -3.10 5.61
CA ILE A 377 -18.66 -4.39 5.48
C ILE A 377 -19.87 -4.43 6.41
N ASN A 378 -19.69 -4.14 7.72
CA ASN A 378 -20.78 -4.14 8.69
C ASN A 378 -21.93 -3.21 8.28
N THR A 379 -21.58 -1.99 7.86
CA THR A 379 -22.56 -1.00 7.44
C THR A 379 -23.40 -1.51 6.29
N ARG A 380 -22.78 -2.17 5.31
CA ARG A 380 -23.45 -2.68 4.12
C ARG A 380 -24.25 -3.93 4.38
N THR A 381 -23.74 -4.86 5.20
CA THR A 381 -24.50 -6.06 5.60
C THR A 381 -25.72 -5.69 6.45
N ALA A 382 -25.59 -4.70 7.33
CA ALA A 382 -26.73 -4.21 8.11
C ALA A 382 -27.80 -3.56 7.23
N ALA A 383 -27.38 -2.79 6.21
CA ALA A 383 -28.31 -2.17 5.25
C ALA A 383 -29.10 -3.20 4.42
N THR A 384 -28.57 -4.42 4.24
CA THR A 384 -29.26 -5.52 3.54
C THR A 384 -30.05 -6.44 4.47
N GLY A 385 -30.23 -6.06 5.75
CA GLY A 385 -30.98 -6.84 6.75
C GLY A 385 -30.23 -8.07 7.25
N GLN A 386 -28.94 -8.21 6.93
CA GLN A 386 -28.12 -9.33 7.40
C GLN A 386 -27.53 -9.01 8.78
N SER A 387 -27.44 -10.05 9.62
CA SER A 387 -26.87 -9.90 10.96
C SER A 387 -25.40 -9.45 10.88
N PRO A 388 -25.05 -8.28 11.45
CA PRO A 388 -23.71 -7.74 11.35
C PRO A 388 -22.70 -8.73 11.95
N PRO A 389 -21.49 -8.83 11.38
CA PRO A 389 -20.35 -9.50 12.00
C PRO A 389 -20.08 -9.05 13.46
N PRO A 390 -19.39 -9.87 14.25
CA PRO A 390 -19.41 -9.79 15.72
C PRO A 390 -18.69 -8.58 16.32
N ILE A 391 -17.84 -7.87 15.57
CA ILE A 391 -17.13 -6.69 16.05
C ILE A 391 -18.06 -5.47 16.01
N ARG A 392 -18.07 -4.70 17.10
CA ARG A 392 -18.89 -3.49 17.23
C ARG A 392 -18.06 -2.27 16.86
N PHE A 393 -18.58 -1.46 15.95
CA PHE A 393 -18.03 -0.14 15.59
C PHE A 393 -18.94 0.97 16.13
N GLY A 394 -18.38 2.14 16.40
CA GLY A 394 -19.09 3.33 16.87
C GLY A 394 -19.20 3.47 18.39
N GLN A 395 -18.55 2.63 19.20
CA GLN A 395 -18.47 2.80 20.65
C GLN A 395 -17.24 3.64 21.05
N GLU A 396 -17.44 4.77 21.72
CA GLU A 396 -16.41 5.80 21.96
C GLU A 396 -15.11 5.27 22.60
N LEU A 397 -15.18 4.32 23.52
CA LEU A 397 -14.02 3.81 24.27
C LEU A 397 -13.44 2.50 23.73
N GLY A 398 -14.03 1.91 22.69
CA GLY A 398 -13.65 0.57 22.21
C GLY A 398 -13.57 0.42 20.70
N ASP A 399 -14.03 1.39 19.91
CA ASP A 399 -14.06 1.26 18.45
C ASP A 399 -12.68 0.84 17.88
N PRO A 400 -12.56 -0.38 17.31
CA PRO A 400 -11.28 -0.89 16.83
C PRO A 400 -10.64 -0.04 15.73
N GLU A 401 -11.45 0.55 14.85
CA GLU A 401 -10.96 1.42 13.79
C GLU A 401 -10.44 2.73 14.38
N ALA A 402 -11.22 3.37 15.26
CA ALA A 402 -10.86 4.64 15.86
C ALA A 402 -9.57 4.52 16.70
N LEU A 403 -9.44 3.44 17.47
CA LEU A 403 -8.25 3.18 18.29
C LEU A 403 -7.03 2.86 17.45
N ALA A 404 -7.13 1.97 16.46
CA ALA A 404 -6.00 1.69 15.57
C ALA A 404 -5.56 2.94 14.78
N ARG A 405 -6.53 3.79 14.38
CA ARG A 405 -6.24 5.08 13.75
C ARG A 405 -5.52 6.04 14.71
N MET A 406 -5.97 6.11 15.97
CA MET A 406 -5.33 6.92 17.00
C MET A 406 -3.89 6.46 17.26
N TRP A 407 -3.64 5.15 17.38
CA TRP A 407 -2.30 4.60 17.54
C TRP A 407 -1.42 4.89 16.33
N LEU A 408 -1.98 4.84 15.12
CA LEU A 408 -1.26 5.26 13.93
C LEU A 408 -0.85 6.74 13.99
N GLN A 409 -1.68 7.62 14.58
CA GLN A 409 -1.31 9.02 14.80
C GLN A 409 -0.18 9.17 15.81
N TYR A 410 -0.18 8.39 16.90
CA TYR A 410 0.97 8.35 17.83
C TYR A 410 2.26 7.96 17.11
N LYS A 411 2.22 6.88 16.32
CA LYS A 411 3.37 6.45 15.50
C LYS A 411 3.85 7.55 14.55
N LYS A 412 2.94 8.34 13.99
CA LYS A 412 3.27 9.46 13.08
C LYS A 412 3.88 10.67 13.79
N LYS A 413 3.72 10.80 15.10
CA LYS A 413 4.32 11.84 15.96
C LYS A 413 5.65 11.40 16.59
N GLY A 414 6.25 10.32 16.07
CA GLY A 414 7.48 9.76 16.63
C GLY A 414 7.32 8.98 17.94
N ASP A 415 6.10 8.74 18.44
CA ASP A 415 5.92 7.92 19.64
C ASP A 415 6.47 6.51 19.41
N THR A 416 7.09 5.93 20.45
CA THR A 416 7.67 4.57 20.38
C THR A 416 6.77 3.51 21.03
N GLU A 417 5.73 3.94 21.77
CA GLU A 417 4.69 3.11 22.36
C GLU A 417 3.36 3.85 22.48
N ILE A 418 2.25 3.12 22.62
CA ILE A 418 0.95 3.74 22.88
C ILE A 418 0.98 4.35 24.29
N PRO A 419 0.66 5.65 24.47
CA PRO A 419 0.62 6.31 25.78
C PRO A 419 -0.28 5.57 26.77
N SER A 420 0.01 5.74 28.07
CA SER A 420 -0.47 4.97 29.23
C SER A 420 -1.99 4.93 29.48
N GLN A 421 -2.82 5.30 28.51
CA GLN A 421 -4.27 5.12 28.55
C GLN A 421 -4.62 3.63 28.37
N ILE A 422 -4.51 2.88 29.47
CA ILE A 422 -4.76 1.43 29.50
C ILE A 422 -6.23 1.09 29.22
N GLY A 423 -7.17 1.97 29.60
CA GLY A 423 -8.62 1.76 29.46
C GLY A 423 -9.06 1.43 28.02
N PRO A 424 -8.77 2.31 27.04
CA PRO A 424 -9.09 2.05 25.63
C PRO A 424 -8.48 0.75 25.08
N ILE A 425 -7.24 0.43 25.44
CA ILE A 425 -6.56 -0.82 25.01
C ILE A 425 -7.28 -2.04 25.61
N LYS A 426 -7.68 -1.98 26.88
CA LYS A 426 -8.45 -3.07 27.52
C LYS A 426 -9.81 -3.25 26.85
N SER A 427 -10.52 -2.16 26.55
CA SER A 427 -11.81 -2.20 25.84
C SER A 427 -11.68 -2.80 24.44
N PHE A 428 -10.62 -2.44 23.72
CA PHE A 428 -10.26 -3.07 22.45
C PHE A 428 -10.07 -4.58 22.61
N LEU A 429 -9.17 -5.00 23.51
CA LEU A 429 -8.83 -6.41 23.73
C LEU A 429 -10.03 -7.26 24.18
N THR A 430 -10.96 -6.65 24.92
CA THR A 430 -12.17 -7.33 25.41
C THR A 430 -13.10 -7.73 24.26
N GLN A 431 -13.21 -6.92 23.20
CA GLN A 431 -14.03 -7.27 22.03
C GLN A 431 -13.51 -8.51 21.27
N PHE A 432 -12.22 -8.76 21.35
CA PHE A 432 -11.58 -9.96 20.80
C PHE A 432 -11.46 -11.09 21.82
N GLY A 433 -11.99 -10.95 23.04
CA GLY A 433 -11.92 -11.97 24.08
C GLY A 433 -10.50 -12.21 24.62
N CYS A 434 -9.61 -11.23 24.53
CA CYS A 434 -8.20 -11.32 24.91
C CYS A 434 -7.95 -11.11 26.42
N ASN A 435 -8.63 -11.88 27.27
CA ASN A 435 -8.65 -11.68 28.73
C ASN A 435 -7.26 -11.65 29.39
N GLN A 436 -6.30 -12.45 28.93
CA GLN A 436 -4.93 -12.44 29.47
C GLN A 436 -4.18 -11.15 29.12
N ALA A 437 -4.30 -10.67 27.88
CA ALA A 437 -3.67 -9.44 27.43
C ALA A 437 -4.25 -8.19 28.14
N VAL A 438 -5.52 -8.26 28.57
CA VAL A 438 -6.16 -7.22 29.39
C VAL A 438 -5.47 -7.06 30.74
N GLN A 439 -4.90 -8.12 31.32
CA GLN A 439 -4.32 -8.07 32.66
C GLN A 439 -3.02 -7.26 32.72
N ASN A 440 -2.19 -7.30 31.68
CA ASN A 440 -0.92 -6.57 31.63
C ASN A 440 -0.53 -6.18 30.20
N VAL A 441 -0.79 -4.92 29.84
CA VAL A 441 -0.48 -4.37 28.50
C VAL A 441 1.02 -4.13 28.26
N ASN A 442 1.84 -4.23 29.31
CA ASN A 442 3.30 -4.09 29.20
C ASN A 442 3.98 -5.44 28.91
N GLN A 443 3.24 -6.54 28.92
CA GLN A 443 3.72 -7.84 28.48
C GLN A 443 3.55 -8.01 26.96
N PRO A 444 4.32 -8.92 26.32
CA PRO A 444 4.12 -9.23 24.92
C PRO A 444 2.70 -9.72 24.61
N LEU A 445 2.20 -9.40 23.41
CA LEU A 445 0.89 -9.85 22.95
C LEU A 445 0.87 -11.39 22.88
N PRO A 446 0.04 -12.07 23.71
CA PRO A 446 0.00 -13.52 23.71
C PRO A 446 -0.49 -14.07 22.36
N VAL A 447 0.14 -15.13 21.87
CA VAL A 447 -0.29 -15.80 20.62
C VAL A 447 -1.78 -16.18 20.68
N ALA A 448 -2.26 -16.65 21.83
CA ALA A 448 -3.68 -16.97 22.03
C ALA A 448 -4.62 -15.77 21.84
N CYS A 449 -4.17 -14.53 22.12
CA CYS A 449 -4.96 -13.34 21.81
C CYS A 449 -4.96 -13.07 20.30
N LEU A 450 -3.81 -13.17 19.63
CA LEU A 450 -3.74 -13.00 18.18
C LEU A 450 -4.60 -14.04 17.44
N THR A 451 -4.63 -15.29 17.92
CA THR A 451 -5.55 -16.33 17.40
C THR A 451 -7.01 -15.89 17.52
N LYS A 452 -7.44 -15.35 18.66
CA LYS A 452 -8.82 -14.86 18.81
C LYS A 452 -9.13 -13.66 17.92
N MET A 453 -8.15 -12.79 17.66
CA MET A 453 -8.29 -11.73 16.66
C MET A 453 -8.48 -12.32 15.26
N ASN A 454 -7.68 -13.33 14.91
CA ASN A 454 -7.83 -14.08 13.65
C ASN A 454 -9.21 -14.74 13.54
N ASP A 455 -9.74 -15.33 14.61
CA ASP A 455 -11.08 -15.93 14.61
C ASP A 455 -12.15 -14.90 14.26
N LYS A 456 -12.03 -13.67 14.77
CA LYS A 456 -12.94 -12.58 14.38
C LYS A 456 -12.78 -12.15 12.93
N VAL A 457 -11.57 -12.11 12.39
CA VAL A 457 -11.35 -11.89 10.95
C VAL A 457 -11.98 -13.03 10.14
N ASN A 458 -11.87 -14.27 10.62
CA ASN A 458 -12.46 -15.44 9.96
C ASN A 458 -13.99 -15.43 10.03
N ASP A 459 -14.60 -14.95 11.11
CA ASP A 459 -16.06 -14.79 11.20
C ASP A 459 -16.60 -13.90 10.06
N TYR A 460 -15.89 -12.80 9.74
CA TYR A 460 -16.20 -11.97 8.57
C TYR A 460 -15.99 -12.74 7.27
N ASN A 461 -14.84 -13.41 7.14
CA ASN A 461 -14.48 -14.18 5.96
C ASN A 461 -15.53 -15.24 5.61
N VAL A 462 -15.95 -16.04 6.60
CA VAL A 462 -16.97 -17.08 6.48
C VAL A 462 -18.32 -16.50 6.08
N LYS A 463 -18.74 -15.40 6.71
CA LYS A 463 -19.98 -14.70 6.34
C LYS A 463 -19.94 -14.21 4.90
N LEU A 464 -18.85 -13.58 4.48
CA LEU A 464 -18.70 -13.07 3.11
C LEU A 464 -18.60 -14.20 2.08
N ALA A 465 -17.97 -15.33 2.44
CA ALA A 465 -17.95 -16.53 1.63
C ALA A 465 -19.36 -17.10 1.39
N ALA A 466 -20.24 -17.10 2.40
CA ALA A 466 -21.65 -17.48 2.23
C ALA A 466 -22.41 -16.53 1.29
N LEU A 467 -22.00 -15.26 1.25
CA LEU A 467 -22.67 -14.20 0.51
C LEU A 467 -22.11 -13.95 -0.90
N ALA A 468 -21.09 -14.72 -1.31
CA ALA A 468 -20.43 -14.56 -2.61
C ALA A 468 -21.37 -14.76 -3.83
N VAL A 469 -22.63 -15.09 -3.60
CA VAL A 469 -23.70 -15.28 -4.61
C VAL A 469 -24.69 -14.11 -4.69
N VAL A 470 -24.70 -13.17 -3.73
CA VAL A 470 -25.73 -12.13 -3.69
C VAL A 470 -25.45 -11.14 -4.82
N LYS A 471 -26.23 -11.25 -5.91
CA LYS A 471 -26.28 -10.22 -6.94
C LYS A 471 -26.68 -8.90 -6.28
N PRO A 472 -26.08 -7.75 -6.66
CA PRO A 472 -26.61 -6.47 -6.24
C PRO A 472 -28.10 -6.41 -6.63
N PRO A 473 -28.97 -5.81 -5.81
CA PRO A 473 -30.36 -5.62 -6.19
C PRO A 473 -30.40 -4.95 -7.56
N LYS A 474 -31.20 -5.49 -8.48
CA LYS A 474 -31.39 -4.90 -9.79
C LYS A 474 -31.76 -3.43 -9.57
N LYS A 475 -30.95 -2.51 -10.12
CA LYS A 475 -31.35 -1.09 -10.20
C LYS A 475 -32.71 -1.08 -10.89
N GLY A 476 -33.74 -0.63 -10.17
CA GLY A 476 -35.05 -0.36 -10.76
C GLY A 476 -34.83 0.57 -11.94
N LYS A 477 -35.33 0.18 -13.10
CA LYS A 477 -35.33 1.03 -14.29
C LYS A 477 -36.16 2.28 -14.05
#